data_AF-A0A0F2CC15-F1
#
_entry.id   AF-A0A0F2CC15-F1
#
_cell.length_a   1.000
_cell.length_b   1.000
_cell.length_c   1.000
_cell.angle_alpha   90.00
_cell.angle_beta   90.00
_cell.angle_gamma   90.00
#
_symmetry.space_group_name_H-M   'P 1'
#
loop_
_entity.id
_entity.type
_entity.pdbx_description
1 polymer ?
#
loop_
_entity_poly.entity_id
_entity_poly.type
_entity_poly.pdbx_seq_one_letter_code
_entity_poly.pdbx_strand_id
1 'polypeptide(L)'
;MDRLLVFASQVAIAHGHRVEVIEQIDPLNEEAVVLSIADLDTGIRYRRSDDVRGEFSRWIGRVLECTVMIGGPGRTVLRVDPIGQDAAGSKRALLGADAAADAAKAEADRWGGSDRPPVEEPERFW
;
A
#
# COMPACT_ATOMS: atom_id res chain seq x y z
N MET A 1 -5.98 -8.74 9.48
CA MET A 1 -6.47 -9.76 8.53
C MET A 1 -5.20 -10.39 7.98
N ASP A 2 -5.04 -11.69 8.10
CA ASP A 2 -3.82 -12.38 7.68
C ASP A 2 -3.73 -12.51 6.16
N ARG A 3 -2.51 -12.53 5.63
CA ARG A 3 -2.20 -12.68 4.20
C ARG A 3 -1.53 -14.02 3.96
N LEU A 4 -1.98 -14.72 2.92
CA LEU A 4 -1.35 -15.95 2.45
C LEU A 4 -0.37 -15.63 1.34
N LEU A 5 0.89 -16.03 1.51
CA LEU A 5 1.98 -15.77 0.58
C LEU A 5 2.51 -17.09 0.04
N VAL A 6 2.76 -17.13 -1.28
CA VAL A 6 3.38 -18.28 -1.94
C VAL A 6 4.72 -17.87 -2.52
N PHE A 7 5.78 -18.53 -2.08
CA PHE A 7 7.14 -18.31 -2.56
C PHE A 7 7.64 -19.55 -3.29
N ALA A 8 8.09 -19.40 -4.53
CA ALA A 8 8.58 -20.49 -5.37
C ALA A 8 10.04 -20.87 -5.04
N SER A 9 10.31 -21.11 -3.75
CA SER A 9 11.57 -21.67 -3.27
C SER A 9 11.34 -22.31 -1.89
N GLN A 10 12.28 -23.14 -1.44
CA GLN A 10 12.29 -23.70 -0.09
C GLN A 10 12.90 -22.71 0.89
N VAL A 11 12.03 -22.03 1.61
CA VAL A 11 12.38 -21.00 2.59
C VAL A 11 11.73 -21.36 3.92
N ALA A 12 12.53 -21.47 4.97
CA ALA A 12 12.05 -21.71 6.32
C ALA A 12 12.19 -20.41 7.12
N ILE A 13 11.07 -19.91 7.65
CA ILE A 13 11.02 -18.75 8.55
C ILE A 13 10.24 -19.17 9.78
N ALA A 14 10.80 -18.92 10.95
CA ALA A 14 10.19 -19.37 12.19
C ALA A 14 8.93 -18.56 12.53
N HIS A 15 8.01 -19.22 13.25
CA HIS A 15 6.81 -18.58 13.77
C HIS A 15 7.15 -17.36 14.63
N GLY A 16 6.40 -16.27 14.46
CA GLY A 16 6.53 -15.02 15.21
C GLY A 16 7.60 -14.06 14.68
N HIS A 17 8.47 -14.52 13.76
CA HIS A 17 9.46 -13.66 13.11
C HIS A 17 8.77 -12.56 12.30
N ARG A 18 9.37 -11.38 12.31
CA ARG A 18 9.02 -10.23 11.50
C ARG A 18 9.62 -10.42 10.13
N VAL A 19 8.80 -10.27 9.12
CA VAL A 19 9.22 -10.37 7.73
C VAL A 19 8.92 -9.07 7.01
N GLU A 20 9.85 -8.64 6.19
CA GLU A 20 9.60 -7.68 5.13
C GLU A 20 9.31 -8.43 3.84
N VAL A 21 8.21 -8.06 3.18
CA VAL A 21 7.76 -8.67 1.93
C VAL A 21 7.78 -7.61 0.85
N ILE A 22 8.35 -7.98 -0.31
CA ILE A 22 8.26 -7.21 -1.54
C ILE A 22 7.47 -8.02 -2.55
N GLU A 23 6.36 -7.44 -3.02
CA GLU A 23 5.44 -8.05 -3.97
C GLU A 23 5.34 -7.18 -5.21
N GLN A 24 5.15 -7.81 -6.36
CA GLN A 24 4.69 -7.14 -7.57
C GLN A 24 3.23 -7.48 -7.80
N ILE A 25 2.43 -6.47 -8.12
CA ILE A 25 1.06 -6.66 -8.58
C ILE A 25 1.12 -6.84 -10.10
N ASP A 26 0.69 -8.00 -10.60
CA ASP A 26 0.55 -8.22 -12.04
C ASP A 26 -0.61 -7.34 -12.57
N PRO A 27 -0.35 -6.39 -13.48
CA PRO A 27 -1.39 -5.51 -14.01
C PRO A 27 -2.44 -6.25 -14.87
N LEU A 28 -2.17 -7.48 -15.31
CA LEU A 28 -3.09 -8.26 -16.15
C LEU A 28 -4.03 -9.14 -15.32
N ASN A 29 -3.53 -9.71 -14.22
CA ASN A 29 -4.25 -10.71 -13.43
C ASN A 29 -4.63 -10.23 -12.01
N GLU A 30 -4.18 -9.04 -11.60
CA GLU A 30 -4.29 -8.50 -10.24
C GLU A 30 -3.69 -9.39 -9.14
N GLU A 31 -3.00 -10.48 -9.50
CA GLU A 31 -2.35 -11.36 -8.56
C GLU A 31 -1.02 -10.77 -8.08
N ALA A 32 -0.82 -10.80 -6.76
CA ALA A 32 0.42 -10.37 -6.13
C ALA A 32 1.47 -11.50 -6.13
N VAL A 33 2.58 -11.30 -6.82
CA VAL A 33 3.70 -12.23 -6.86
C VAL A 33 4.77 -11.79 -5.87
N VAL A 34 5.13 -12.68 -4.93
CA VAL A 34 6.19 -12.41 -3.96
C VAL A 34 7.57 -12.54 -4.60
N LEU A 35 8.32 -11.43 -4.59
CA LEU A 35 9.66 -11.33 -5.18
C LEU A 35 10.77 -11.55 -4.17
N SER A 36 10.60 -11.00 -2.97
CA SER A 36 11.57 -11.18 -1.90
C SER A 36 10.90 -11.20 -0.54
N ILE A 37 11.47 -12.01 0.36
CA ILE A 37 11.11 -12.07 1.77
C ILE A 37 12.40 -11.89 2.57
N ALA A 38 12.44 -10.94 3.49
CA ALA A 38 13.54 -10.80 4.43
C ALA A 38 13.05 -11.09 5.85
N ASP A 39 13.68 -12.05 6.51
CA ASP A 39 13.50 -12.29 7.93
C ASP A 39 14.29 -11.23 8.70
N LEU A 40 13.56 -10.31 9.36
CA LEU A 40 14.12 -9.17 10.06
C LEU A 40 14.70 -9.55 11.42
N ASP A 41 14.38 -10.73 11.95
CA ASP A 41 14.90 -11.21 13.22
C ASP A 41 16.21 -12.00 13.04
N THR A 42 16.41 -12.65 11.88
CA THR A 42 17.67 -13.35 11.55
C THR A 42 18.56 -12.57 10.57
N GLY A 43 18.02 -11.59 9.85
CA GLY A 43 18.72 -10.84 8.81
C GLY A 43 18.86 -11.58 7.47
N ILE A 44 18.27 -12.77 7.33
CA ILE A 44 18.34 -13.57 6.10
C ILE A 44 17.35 -13.02 5.06
N ARG A 45 17.82 -12.82 3.82
CA ARG A 45 17.00 -12.36 2.70
C ARG A 45 16.91 -13.40 1.60
N TYR A 46 15.69 -13.77 1.26
CA TYR A 46 15.34 -14.66 0.16
C TYR A 46 14.84 -13.82 -1.00
N ARG A 47 15.42 -13.99 -2.19
CA ARG A 47 15.08 -13.21 -3.38
C ARG A 47 15.04 -14.13 -4.60
N ARG A 48 14.05 -13.95 -5.48
CA ARG A 48 14.07 -14.58 -6.80
C ARG A 48 15.17 -13.97 -7.66
N SER A 49 15.82 -14.77 -8.49
CA SER A 49 16.90 -14.33 -9.38
C SER A 49 16.41 -13.51 -10.58
N ASP A 50 15.11 -13.53 -10.85
CA ASP A 50 14.55 -12.95 -12.07
C ASP A 50 14.54 -11.41 -12.00
N ASP A 51 14.94 -10.77 -13.10
CA ASP A 51 14.86 -9.34 -13.28
C ASP A 51 13.39 -8.94 -13.50
N VAL A 52 12.73 -8.61 -12.39
CA VAL A 52 11.33 -8.21 -12.43
C VAL A 52 11.24 -6.70 -12.63
N ARG A 53 10.48 -6.25 -13.64
CA ARG A 53 10.23 -4.84 -13.95
C ARG A 53 8.76 -4.51 -13.67
N GLY A 54 8.47 -3.44 -12.93
CA GLY A 54 7.13 -2.94 -12.70
C GLY A 54 6.97 -2.19 -11.37
N GLU A 55 5.72 -1.98 -10.94
CA GLU A 55 5.40 -1.38 -9.65
C GLU A 55 5.48 -2.44 -8.53
N PHE A 56 6.13 -2.08 -7.42
CA PHE A 56 6.32 -2.97 -6.28
C PHE A 56 5.64 -2.39 -5.04
N SER A 57 5.07 -3.28 -4.23
CA SER A 57 4.63 -2.95 -2.88
C SER A 57 5.60 -3.55 -1.86
N ARG A 58 5.85 -2.81 -0.77
CA ARG A 58 6.68 -3.25 0.35
C ARG A 58 5.89 -3.08 1.63
N TRP A 59 5.85 -4.13 2.44
CA TRP A 59 5.16 -4.13 3.72
C TRP A 59 5.85 -5.09 4.71
N ILE A 60 5.53 -4.95 5.99
CA ILE A 60 6.10 -5.77 7.07
C ILE A 60 4.97 -6.57 7.72
N GLY A 61 5.25 -7.79 8.14
CA GLY A 61 4.29 -8.64 8.85
C GLY A 61 4.96 -9.57 9.86
N ARG A 62 4.16 -10.29 10.65
CA ARG A 62 4.61 -11.40 11.52
C ARG A 62 4.19 -12.74 10.93
N VAL A 63 5.10 -13.70 10.92
CA VAL A 63 4.80 -15.07 10.50
C VAL A 63 3.90 -15.74 11.53
N LEU A 64 2.71 -16.16 11.09
CA LEU A 64 1.78 -17.00 11.85
C LEU A 64 1.97 -18.49 11.54
N GLU A 65 2.37 -18.81 10.31
CA GLU A 65 2.57 -20.20 9.87
C GLU A 65 3.53 -20.25 8.68
N CYS A 66 4.38 -21.27 8.62
CA CYS A 66 5.30 -21.52 7.52
C CYS A 66 5.26 -23.00 7.15
N THR A 67 4.72 -23.29 5.96
CA THR A 67 4.71 -24.64 5.39
C THR A 67 5.69 -24.70 4.23
N VAL A 68 6.72 -25.55 4.36
CA VAL A 68 7.71 -25.79 3.31
C VAL A 68 7.41 -27.11 2.62
N MET A 69 7.12 -27.06 1.33
CA MET A 69 6.90 -28.26 0.52
C MET A 69 8.25 -28.82 0.07
N ILE A 70 8.47 -30.11 0.39
CA ILE A 70 9.69 -30.83 0.06
C ILE A 70 9.41 -31.77 -1.13
N GLY A 71 10.30 -31.73 -2.13
CA GLY A 71 10.16 -32.49 -3.37
C GLY A 71 9.63 -31.65 -4.54
N GLY A 72 10.20 -31.85 -5.73
CA GLY A 72 9.87 -31.05 -6.91
C GLY A 72 10.48 -29.64 -6.89
N PRO A 73 9.95 -28.68 -7.67
CA PRO A 73 10.35 -27.28 -7.58
C PRO A 73 9.97 -26.75 -6.19
N GLY A 74 10.96 -26.23 -5.46
CA GLY A 74 10.77 -25.78 -4.08
C GLY A 74 9.60 -24.79 -3.94
N ARG A 75 8.76 -24.99 -2.93
CA ARG A 75 7.60 -24.11 -2.66
C ARG A 75 7.42 -23.92 -1.16
N THR A 76 7.25 -22.68 -0.74
CA THR A 76 6.89 -22.32 0.62
C THR A 76 5.57 -21.55 0.61
N VAL A 77 4.70 -21.87 1.57
CA VAL A 77 3.47 -21.12 1.86
C VAL A 77 3.62 -20.50 3.25
N LEU A 78 3.44 -19.18 3.33
CA LEU A 78 3.50 -18.42 4.58
C LEU A 78 2.14 -17.79 4.87
N ARG A 79 1.69 -17.88 6.12
CA ARG A 79 0.59 -17.07 6.63
C ARG A 79 1.17 -15.97 7.48
N VAL A 80 0.90 -14.71 7.12
CA VAL A 80 1.55 -13.54 7.71
C VAL A 80 0.50 -12.55 8.16
N ASP A 81 0.61 -12.06 9.40
CA ASP A 81 -0.19 -10.95 9.91
C ASP A 81 0.52 -9.61 9.61
N PRO A 82 0.01 -8.75 8.72
CA PRO A 82 0.64 -7.47 8.41
C PRO A 82 0.76 -6.56 9.65
N ILE A 83 1.92 -5.92 9.81
CA ILE A 83 2.20 -4.96 10.89
C ILE A 83 2.14 -3.55 10.31
N GLY A 84 1.22 -2.74 10.82
CA GLY A 84 0.99 -1.36 10.39
C GLY A 84 -0.05 -1.25 9.27
N GLN A 85 -0.52 -0.03 9.02
CA GLN A 85 -1.37 0.24 7.86
C GLN A 85 -0.53 0.15 6.59
N ASP A 86 -1.06 -0.54 5.57
CA ASP A 86 -0.41 -0.73 4.27
C ASP A 86 0.22 0.58 3.78
N ALA A 87 1.55 0.63 3.68
CA ALA A 87 2.25 1.83 3.22
C ALA A 87 1.78 2.28 1.81
N ALA A 88 1.26 1.34 1.01
CA ALA A 88 0.58 1.61 -0.25
C ALA A 88 -0.81 2.26 -0.07
N GLY A 89 -1.55 1.86 0.96
CA GLY A 89 -2.83 2.46 1.36
C GLY A 89 -2.64 3.88 1.90
N SER A 90 -1.60 4.14 2.70
CA SER A 90 -1.30 5.47 3.20
C SER A 90 -0.95 6.45 2.09
N LYS A 91 -0.16 6.03 1.08
CA LYS A 91 0.19 6.90 -0.07
C LYS A 91 -1.02 7.21 -0.95
N ARG A 92 -1.90 6.22 -1.19
CA ARG A 92 -3.17 6.43 -1.91
C ARG A 92 -4.15 7.30 -1.12
N ALA A 93 -4.23 7.13 0.20
CA ALA A 93 -5.04 7.96 1.07
C ALA A 93 -4.54 9.41 1.13
N LEU A 94 -3.22 9.64 1.18
CA LEU A 94 -2.60 10.96 1.10
C LEU A 94 -2.92 11.65 -0.24
N LEU A 95 -2.73 10.94 -1.36
CA LEU A 95 -3.06 11.46 -2.69
C LEU A 95 -4.57 11.80 -2.82
N GLY A 96 -5.44 10.97 -2.26
CA GLY A 96 -6.89 11.23 -2.21
C GLY A 96 -7.25 12.44 -1.34
N ALA A 97 -6.55 12.64 -0.23
CA ALA A 97 -6.74 13.78 0.65
C ALA A 97 -6.28 15.10 0.01
N ASP A 98 -5.14 15.10 -0.68
CA ASP A 98 -4.65 16.26 -1.43
C ASP A 98 -5.62 16.64 -2.55
N ALA A 99 -6.11 15.66 -3.32
CA ALA A 99 -7.11 15.88 -4.37
C ALA A 99 -8.44 16.43 -3.81
N ALA A 100 -8.88 15.95 -2.64
CA ALA A 100 -10.07 16.47 -1.98
C ALA A 100 -9.87 17.91 -1.46
N ALA A 101 -8.68 18.24 -0.95
CA ALA A 101 -8.34 19.58 -0.49
C ALA A 101 -8.30 20.59 -1.65
N ASP A 102 -7.72 20.21 -2.79
CA ASP A 102 -7.72 21.03 -4.00
C ASP A 102 -9.14 21.24 -4.54
N ALA A 103 -9.98 20.20 -4.53
CA ALA A 103 -11.38 20.31 -4.93
C ALA A 103 -12.19 21.24 -4.01
N ALA A 104 -11.97 21.16 -2.69
CA ALA A 104 -12.62 22.03 -1.72
C ALA A 104 -12.19 23.49 -1.87
N LYS A 105 -10.90 23.74 -2.14
CA LYS A 105 -10.37 25.08 -2.40
C LYS A 105 -10.94 25.68 -3.69
N ALA A 106 -11.04 24.88 -4.75
CA ALA A 106 -11.66 25.30 -6.00
C ALA A 106 -13.15 25.65 -5.85
N GLU A 107 -13.88 24.98 -4.94
CA GLU A 107 -15.27 25.33 -4.61
C GLU A 107 -15.35 26.61 -3.76
N ALA A 108 -14.44 26.80 -2.80
CA ALA A 108 -14.38 28.02 -1.99
C ALA A 108 -14.08 29.26 -2.85
N ASP A 109 -13.15 29.15 -3.81
CA ASP A 109 -12.83 30.21 -4.76
C ASP A 109 -14.04 30.57 -5.65
N ARG A 110 -14.92 29.60 -5.96
CA ARG A 110 -16.19 29.86 -6.66
C ARG A 110 -17.20 30.64 -5.82
N TRP A 111 -17.18 30.48 -4.50
CA TRP A 111 -18.12 31.14 -3.59
C TRP A 111 -17.62 32.50 -3.08
N GLY A 112 -16.31 32.76 -3.13
CA GLY A 112 -15.69 34.03 -2.71
C GLY A 112 -15.96 35.23 -3.63
N GLY A 113 -16.65 35.04 -4.76
CA GLY A 113 -16.94 36.08 -5.75
C GLY A 113 -18.34 36.69 -5.61
N SER A 114 -18.66 37.29 -4.47
CA SER A 114 -19.74 38.29 -4.43
C SER A 114 -19.43 39.43 -3.46
N ASP A 115 -18.33 40.14 -3.74
CA ASP A 115 -18.29 41.59 -3.54
C ASP A 115 -19.32 42.22 -4.49
N ARG A 116 -20.60 42.05 -4.16
CA ARG A 116 -21.64 42.92 -4.69
C ARG A 116 -21.43 44.25 -3.98
N PRO A 117 -20.99 45.32 -4.65
CA PRO A 117 -20.93 46.62 -4.00
C PRO A 117 -22.34 46.92 -3.46
N PRO A 118 -22.46 47.43 -2.22
CA PRO A 118 -23.76 47.75 -1.65
C PRO A 118 -24.49 48.70 -2.60
N VAL A 119 -25.76 48.37 -2.89
CA VAL A 119 -26.62 49.23 -3.70
C VAL A 119 -26.82 50.52 -2.89
N GLU A 120 -26.42 51.67 -3.43
CA GLU A 120 -26.71 52.98 -2.83
C GLU A 120 -28.22 53.13 -2.68
N GLU A 121 -28.68 53.36 -1.44
CA GLU A 121 -30.07 53.67 -1.18
C GLU A 121 -30.38 55.06 -1.76
N PRO A 122 -31.47 55.22 -2.55
CA PRO A 122 -31.79 56.52 -3.13
C PRO A 122 -32.14 57.53 -2.04
N GLU A 123 -31.54 58.72 -2.12
CA GLU A 123 -31.78 59.83 -1.20
C GLU A 123 -33.28 60.14 -1.11
N ARG A 124 -33.81 60.04 0.11
CA ARG A 124 -35.17 60.47 0.42
C ARG A 124 -35.15 61.98 0.69
N PHE A 125 -35.70 62.75 -0.25
CA PHE A 125 -36.04 64.15 0.00
C PHE A 125 -37.35 64.23 0.79
N TRP A 126 -37.35 65.07 1.83
CA TRP A 126 -38.49 65.33 2.73
C TRP A 126 -39.56 66.20 2.07
#